data_AF-A0A167IJ77-F1
#
_entry.id   AF-A0A167IJ77-F1
#
_cell.length_a   1.000
_cell.length_b   1.000
_cell.length_c   1.000
_cell.angle_alpha   90.00
_cell.angle_beta   90.00
_cell.angle_gamma   90.00
#
_symmetry.space_group_name_H-M   'P 1'
#
loop_
_entity.id
_entity.type
_entity.pdbx_description
1 polymer ?
#
loop_
_entity_poly.entity_id
_entity_poly.type
_entity_poly.pdbx_seq_one_letter_code
_entity_poly.pdbx_strand_id
1 'polypeptide(L)'
;MSDWEFLYEMHDRGYSAADIADAAGSGAAPWEWAQIDREWAKAQLDGEPKEDANSIAAAGSREGFPFSILEQTEIFRDLVDCAARHFENTGRYLQVWGELGEIYAEIKFGLRRHATHTPGSDGTIDGKLVEVKTISPEKTNDFVLVKSQGKFEQLLIVRIDRDFQFRSKLIDRGDLNGGTGKHLRGRFE
;
A
#
# COMPACT_ATOMS: atom_id res chain seq x y z
N MET A 1 -15.42 20.64 10.60
CA MET A 1 -15.29 20.35 9.16
C MET A 1 -15.52 18.86 9.04
N SER A 2 -16.47 18.45 8.20
CA SER A 2 -16.74 17.02 8.00
C SER A 2 -15.54 16.42 7.28
N ASP A 3 -15.11 15.22 7.69
CA ASP A 3 -13.97 14.48 7.11
C ASP A 3 -14.11 14.23 5.60
N TRP A 4 -15.23 14.64 4.98
CA TRP A 4 -15.57 14.46 3.58
C TRP A 4 -15.82 15.77 2.80
N GLU A 5 -15.65 16.95 3.41
CA GLU A 5 -15.84 18.24 2.71
C GLU A 5 -14.93 18.39 1.48
N PHE A 6 -13.73 17.81 1.54
CA PHE A 6 -12.79 17.86 0.43
C PHE A 6 -13.27 17.08 -0.81
N LEU A 7 -14.16 16.07 -0.66
CA LEU A 7 -14.71 15.32 -1.80
C LEU A 7 -15.64 16.19 -2.65
N TYR A 8 -16.42 17.08 -2.01
CA TYR A 8 -17.23 18.06 -2.72
C TYR A 8 -16.36 19.07 -3.45
N GLU A 9 -15.29 19.53 -2.81
CA GLU A 9 -14.32 20.42 -3.44
C GLU A 9 -13.59 19.75 -4.63
N MET A 10 -13.33 18.44 -4.57
CA MET A 10 -12.80 17.69 -5.70
C MET A 10 -13.78 17.62 -6.87
N HIS A 11 -15.06 17.37 -6.61
CA HIS A 11 -16.09 17.41 -7.63
C HIS A 11 -16.16 18.77 -8.32
N ASP A 12 -16.18 19.85 -7.53
CA ASP A 12 -16.29 21.23 -8.05
C ASP A 12 -15.04 21.66 -8.83
N ARG A 13 -13.88 21.10 -8.51
CA ARG A 13 -12.63 21.29 -9.26
C ARG A 13 -12.50 20.40 -10.48
N GLY A 14 -13.49 19.55 -10.78
CA GLY A 14 -13.55 18.72 -11.98
C GLY A 14 -12.65 17.48 -11.95
N TYR A 15 -12.32 16.96 -10.76
CA TYR A 15 -11.57 15.70 -10.63
C TYR A 15 -12.41 14.52 -11.14
N SER A 16 -11.74 13.46 -11.63
CA SER A 16 -12.45 12.30 -12.16
C SER A 16 -13.10 11.48 -11.03
N ALA A 17 -14.13 10.70 -11.37
CA ALA A 17 -14.77 9.80 -10.40
C ALA A 17 -13.79 8.79 -9.78
N ALA A 18 -12.75 8.39 -10.52
CA ALA A 18 -11.69 7.53 -10.01
C ALA A 18 -10.83 8.25 -8.96
N ASP A 19 -10.49 9.52 -9.18
CA ASP A 19 -9.71 10.32 -8.21
C ASP A 19 -10.51 10.57 -6.93
N ILE A 20 -11.81 10.84 -7.05
CA ILE A 20 -12.71 11.03 -5.91
C ILE A 20 -12.87 9.73 -5.12
N ALA A 21 -12.98 8.58 -5.79
CA ALA A 21 -13.03 7.28 -5.13
C ALA A 21 -11.72 6.94 -4.39
N ASP A 22 -10.56 7.26 -4.99
CA ASP A 22 -9.25 7.05 -4.36
C ASP A 22 -9.09 7.93 -3.10
N ALA A 23 -9.54 9.18 -3.20
CA ALA A 23 -9.51 10.15 -2.11
C ALA A 23 -10.52 9.79 -0.99
N ALA A 24 -11.66 9.21 -1.36
CA ALA A 24 -12.65 8.69 -0.41
C ALA A 24 -12.12 7.48 0.36
N GLY A 25 -11.42 6.56 -0.31
CA GLY A 25 -10.83 5.37 0.34
C GLY A 25 -9.68 5.67 1.29
N SER A 26 -9.05 6.85 1.17
CA SER A 26 -7.83 7.24 1.88
C SER A 26 -8.03 8.44 2.84
N GLY A 27 -9.23 9.04 2.82
CA GLY A 27 -9.62 10.14 3.71
C GLY A 27 -8.77 11.40 3.56
N ALA A 28 -8.29 11.72 2.35
CA ALA A 28 -7.53 12.95 2.10
C ALA A 28 -7.61 13.40 0.65
N ALA A 29 -7.45 14.71 0.44
CA ALA A 29 -7.57 15.31 -0.88
C ALA A 29 -6.27 15.18 -1.71
N PRO A 30 -6.35 15.08 -3.05
CA PRO A 30 -5.17 14.92 -3.92
C PRO A 30 -4.13 16.03 -3.80
N TRP A 31 -4.51 17.23 -3.36
CA TRP A 31 -3.58 18.34 -3.16
C TRP A 31 -2.82 18.29 -1.82
N GLU A 32 -3.20 17.38 -0.92
CA GLU A 32 -2.43 17.04 0.29
C GLU A 32 -1.38 15.96 0.00
N TRP A 33 -1.37 15.42 -1.23
CA TRP A 33 -0.59 14.25 -1.61
C TRP A 33 0.64 14.69 -2.40
N ALA A 34 1.75 13.99 -2.19
CA ALA A 34 2.82 14.01 -3.15
C ALA A 34 2.75 12.74 -3.99
N GLN A 35 2.68 12.91 -5.30
CA GLN A 35 2.62 11.77 -6.22
C GLN A 35 4.03 11.21 -6.42
N ILE A 36 4.22 9.91 -6.21
CA ILE A 36 5.42 9.20 -6.66
C ILE A 36 5.29 8.90 -8.15
N ASP A 37 6.33 9.24 -8.91
CA ASP A 37 6.41 8.98 -10.34
C ASP A 37 6.27 7.48 -10.67
N ARG A 38 5.45 7.20 -11.68
CA ARG A 38 5.07 5.87 -12.14
C ARG A 38 6.26 5.04 -12.60
N GLU A 39 7.12 5.61 -13.43
CA GLU A 39 8.25 4.90 -14.01
C GLU A 39 9.27 4.58 -12.92
N TRP A 40 9.41 5.48 -11.94
CA TRP A 40 10.26 5.25 -10.79
C TRP A 40 9.73 4.08 -9.93
N ALA A 41 8.45 4.09 -9.54
CA ALA A 41 7.89 3.02 -8.71
C ALA A 41 7.99 1.65 -9.40
N LYS A 42 7.78 1.63 -10.74
CA LYS A 42 7.99 0.43 -11.54
C LYS A 42 9.46 -0.01 -11.55
N ALA A 43 10.39 0.90 -11.78
CA ALA A 43 11.82 0.59 -11.79
C ALA A 43 12.30 0.03 -10.43
N GLN A 44 11.71 0.47 -9.32
CA GLN A 44 12.02 -0.07 -7.99
C GLN A 44 11.51 -1.50 -7.78
N LEU A 45 10.42 -1.88 -8.46
CA LEU A 45 9.83 -3.23 -8.43
C LEU A 45 10.35 -4.14 -9.56
N ASP A 46 11.05 -3.57 -10.54
CA ASP A 46 11.65 -4.32 -11.65
C ASP A 46 12.87 -5.10 -11.11
N GLY A 47 12.80 -6.43 -11.21
CA GLY A 47 13.82 -7.34 -10.68
C GLY A 47 13.48 -7.94 -9.31
N GLU A 48 12.48 -7.40 -8.60
CA GLU A 48 11.96 -8.04 -7.39
C GLU A 48 11.19 -9.33 -7.75
N PRO A 49 11.36 -10.42 -6.96
CA PRO A 49 10.70 -11.67 -7.23
C PRO A 49 9.19 -11.52 -7.12
N LYS A 50 8.48 -12.24 -8.00
CA LYS A 50 7.05 -12.47 -7.82
C LYS A 50 6.85 -13.60 -6.82
N GLU A 51 6.03 -13.37 -5.82
CA GLU A 51 5.73 -14.35 -4.79
C GLU A 51 4.26 -14.74 -4.83
N ASP A 52 4.02 -16.04 -4.77
CA ASP A 52 2.71 -16.62 -4.50
C ASP A 52 2.43 -16.56 -2.99
N ALA A 53 1.16 -16.43 -2.60
CA ALA A 53 0.78 -16.38 -1.18
C ALA A 53 1.25 -17.61 -0.37
N ASN A 54 1.40 -18.77 -1.01
CA ASN A 54 1.90 -19.98 -0.37
C ASN A 54 3.42 -20.00 -0.20
N SER A 55 4.14 -19.16 -0.96
CA SER A 55 5.61 -19.13 -0.99
C SER A 55 6.26 -18.13 -0.02
N ILE A 56 5.46 -17.27 0.61
CA ILE A 56 5.99 -16.21 1.49
C ILE A 56 6.49 -16.82 2.81
N ALA A 57 7.74 -16.52 3.14
CA ALA A 57 8.35 -16.88 4.41
C ALA A 57 8.06 -15.83 5.49
N ALA A 58 7.73 -16.29 6.69
CA ALA A 58 7.43 -15.43 7.82
C ALA A 58 8.70 -14.82 8.44
N ALA A 59 8.80 -13.49 8.43
CA ALA A 59 9.66 -12.72 9.32
C ALA A 59 8.89 -12.48 10.63
N GLY A 60 9.42 -12.96 11.75
CA GLY A 60 8.76 -12.83 13.06
C GLY A 60 8.42 -11.36 13.40
N SER A 61 7.25 -11.14 14.03
CA SER A 61 6.73 -9.80 14.38
C SER A 61 6.82 -9.53 15.90
N ARG A 62 6.21 -8.44 16.38
CA ARG A 62 6.34 -7.83 17.73
C ARG A 62 6.09 -8.77 18.91
N GLU A 63 6.40 -8.29 20.12
CA GLU A 63 5.86 -8.88 21.35
C GLU A 63 4.32 -8.96 21.27
N GLY A 64 3.82 -10.20 21.17
CA GLY A 64 2.42 -10.55 21.30
C GLY A 64 1.58 -10.54 20.01
N PHE A 65 2.07 -10.07 18.85
CA PHE A 65 1.28 -10.14 17.60
C PHE A 65 2.10 -10.31 16.30
N PRO A 66 1.49 -10.91 15.24
CA PRO A 66 0.24 -11.65 15.32
C PRO A 66 0.38 -12.77 16.35
N PHE A 67 -0.69 -13.05 17.09
CA PHE A 67 -0.63 -13.99 18.23
C PHE A 67 -0.02 -15.33 17.82
N SER A 68 -0.31 -15.71 16.56
CA SER A 68 0.37 -16.77 15.83
C SER A 68 0.67 -16.28 14.42
N ILE A 69 1.96 -16.26 14.06
CA ILE A 69 2.38 -15.96 12.68
C ILE A 69 1.91 -17.02 11.69
N LEU A 70 1.75 -18.27 12.16
CA LEU A 70 1.22 -19.37 11.36
C LEU A 70 -0.25 -19.14 11.04
N GLU A 71 -1.08 -18.83 12.04
CA GLU A 71 -2.50 -18.54 11.83
C GLU A 71 -2.68 -17.30 10.94
N GLN A 72 -1.90 -16.25 11.16
CA GLN A 72 -1.94 -15.06 10.30
C GLN A 72 -1.58 -15.39 8.83
N THR A 73 -0.62 -16.29 8.63
CA THR A 73 -0.24 -16.77 7.29
C THR A 73 -1.35 -17.60 6.64
N GLU A 74 -2.05 -18.42 7.42
CA GLU A 74 -3.23 -19.16 6.96
C GLU A 74 -4.37 -18.22 6.56
N ILE A 75 -4.71 -17.25 7.43
CA ILE A 75 -5.71 -16.21 7.15
C ILE A 75 -5.36 -15.44 5.88
N PHE A 76 -4.09 -15.06 5.71
CA PHE A 76 -3.62 -14.39 4.50
C PHE A 76 -3.88 -15.23 3.24
N ARG A 77 -3.49 -16.51 3.26
CA ARG A 77 -3.70 -17.43 2.13
C ARG A 77 -5.18 -17.62 1.81
N ASP A 78 -6.00 -17.80 2.84
CA ASP A 78 -7.45 -17.96 2.69
C ASP A 78 -8.11 -16.72 2.09
N LEU A 79 -7.67 -15.52 2.48
CA LEU A 79 -8.15 -14.26 1.91
C LEU A 79 -7.77 -14.11 0.44
N VAL A 80 -6.53 -14.46 0.08
CA VAL A 80 -6.06 -14.42 -1.31
C VAL A 80 -6.83 -15.43 -2.17
N ASP A 81 -6.96 -16.67 -1.70
CA ASP A 81 -7.73 -17.72 -2.39
C ASP A 81 -9.20 -17.34 -2.56
N CYS A 82 -9.82 -16.76 -1.54
CA CYS A 82 -11.19 -16.27 -1.60
C CYS A 82 -11.34 -15.15 -2.66
N ALA A 83 -10.40 -14.20 -2.69
CA ALA A 83 -10.41 -13.12 -3.67
C ALA A 83 -10.22 -13.62 -5.10
N ALA A 84 -9.32 -14.59 -5.30
CA ALA A 84 -9.09 -15.23 -6.60
C ALA A 84 -10.33 -15.99 -7.08
N ARG A 85 -10.89 -16.89 -6.26
CA ARG A 85 -12.11 -17.65 -6.60
C ARG A 85 -13.31 -16.73 -6.84
N HIS A 86 -13.43 -15.64 -6.09
CA HIS A 86 -14.50 -14.66 -6.33
C HIS A 86 -14.36 -14.01 -7.71
N PHE A 87 -13.14 -13.63 -8.11
CA PHE A 87 -12.86 -13.07 -9.42
C PHE A 87 -13.14 -14.09 -10.53
N GLU A 88 -12.69 -15.34 -10.39
CA GLU A 88 -12.99 -16.40 -11.35
C GLU A 88 -14.49 -16.62 -11.53
N ASN A 89 -15.24 -16.60 -10.44
CA ASN A 89 -16.69 -16.86 -10.45
C ASN A 89 -17.51 -15.67 -10.97
N THR A 90 -17.04 -14.42 -10.83
CA THR A 90 -17.86 -13.22 -11.07
C THR A 90 -17.27 -12.23 -12.07
N GLY A 91 -15.99 -12.35 -12.41
CA GLY A 91 -15.22 -11.37 -13.16
C GLY A 91 -14.97 -10.06 -12.42
N ARG A 92 -15.25 -10.00 -11.10
CA ARG A 92 -15.11 -8.80 -10.27
C ARG A 92 -14.13 -9.04 -9.13
N TYR A 93 -13.36 -8.02 -8.78
CA TYR A 93 -12.38 -8.11 -7.70
C TYR A 93 -13.00 -7.75 -6.35
N LEU A 94 -12.59 -8.48 -5.30
CA LEU A 94 -12.85 -8.06 -3.92
C LEU A 94 -11.98 -6.85 -3.57
N GLN A 95 -12.58 -5.80 -3.01
CA GLN A 95 -11.90 -4.56 -2.66
C GLN A 95 -11.21 -4.64 -1.29
N VAL A 96 -10.35 -5.65 -1.11
CA VAL A 96 -9.64 -5.97 0.14
C VAL A 96 -8.13 -5.72 0.06
N TRP A 97 -7.68 -5.02 -0.98
CA TRP A 97 -6.27 -4.88 -1.33
C TRP A 97 -5.39 -4.19 -0.28
N GLY A 98 -5.91 -3.14 0.38
CA GLY A 98 -5.17 -2.45 1.44
C GLY A 98 -4.79 -3.41 2.56
N GLU A 99 -5.78 -4.13 3.09
CA GLU A 99 -5.61 -5.11 4.16
C GLU A 99 -4.66 -6.25 3.75
N LEU A 100 -4.81 -6.79 2.52
CA LEU A 100 -3.89 -7.81 2.00
C LEU A 100 -2.43 -7.31 1.96
N GLY A 101 -2.20 -6.06 1.57
CA GLY A 101 -0.86 -5.49 1.54
C GLY A 101 -0.25 -5.32 2.93
N GLU A 102 -1.05 -4.91 3.91
CA GLU A 102 -0.59 -4.80 5.30
C GLU A 102 -0.30 -6.16 5.93
N ILE A 103 -1.18 -7.16 5.75
CA ILE A 103 -0.93 -8.53 6.24
C ILE A 103 0.31 -9.13 5.56
N TYR A 104 0.48 -8.91 4.25
CA TYR A 104 1.69 -9.30 3.55
C TYR A 104 2.95 -8.64 4.15
N ALA A 105 2.88 -7.36 4.50
CA ALA A 105 3.97 -6.64 5.15
C ALA A 105 4.29 -7.19 6.55
N GLU A 106 3.26 -7.57 7.32
CA GLU A 106 3.42 -8.23 8.63
C GLU A 106 4.17 -9.55 8.47
N ILE A 107 3.75 -10.39 7.52
CA ILE A 107 4.31 -11.73 7.32
C ILE A 107 5.72 -11.63 6.74
N LYS A 108 5.92 -10.90 5.64
CA LYS A 108 7.20 -10.91 4.91
C LYS A 108 8.27 -10.04 5.54
N PHE A 109 7.89 -8.85 6.03
CA PHE A 109 8.84 -7.86 6.53
C PHE A 109 8.84 -7.72 8.05
N GLY A 110 7.98 -8.46 8.75
CA GLY A 110 7.85 -8.34 10.20
C GLY A 110 7.24 -7.00 10.63
N LEU A 111 6.43 -6.37 9.76
CA LEU A 111 5.75 -5.12 10.10
C LEU A 111 4.96 -5.29 11.40
N ARG A 112 5.15 -4.33 12.29
CA ARG A 112 4.45 -4.22 13.57
C ARG A 112 3.41 -3.12 13.44
N ARG A 113 2.19 -3.48 13.02
CA ARG A 113 1.10 -2.51 12.80
C ARG A 113 0.78 -1.74 14.07
N HIS A 114 0.50 -0.46 13.95
CA HIS A 114 -0.02 0.32 15.06
C HIS A 114 -1.45 -0.10 15.42
N ALA A 115 -1.97 0.37 16.56
CA ALA A 115 -3.40 0.27 16.82
C ALA A 115 -4.17 1.10 15.78
N THR A 116 -5.39 0.65 15.47
CA THR A 116 -6.28 1.34 14.53
C THR A 116 -6.38 2.82 14.86
N HIS A 117 -6.37 3.69 13.83
CA HIS A 117 -6.41 5.15 13.93
C HIS A 117 -5.15 5.85 14.45
N THR A 118 -3.98 5.19 14.43
CA THR A 118 -2.71 5.88 14.70
C THR A 118 -2.31 6.76 13.49
N PRO A 119 -2.15 8.08 13.65
CA PRO A 119 -1.81 8.94 12.52
C PRO A 119 -0.31 8.88 12.17
N GLY A 120 0.01 8.71 10.89
CA GLY A 120 1.31 9.05 10.31
C GLY A 120 2.13 7.91 9.70
N SER A 121 1.81 6.65 10.02
CA SER A 121 2.37 5.41 9.44
C SER A 121 1.47 4.22 9.78
N ASP A 122 1.62 3.10 9.09
CA ASP A 122 0.85 1.88 9.34
C ASP A 122 1.49 1.01 10.44
N GLY A 123 2.81 1.07 10.60
CA GLY A 123 3.52 0.32 11.63
C GLY A 123 5.00 0.62 11.72
N THR A 124 5.75 -0.30 12.34
CA THR A 124 7.22 -0.24 12.38
C THR A 124 7.87 -1.52 11.86
N ILE A 125 8.99 -1.39 11.15
CA ILE A 125 9.90 -2.48 10.79
C ILE A 125 11.27 -2.09 11.36
N ASP A 126 11.87 -2.97 12.17
CA ASP A 126 13.16 -2.74 12.83
C ASP A 126 13.26 -1.37 13.57
N GLY A 127 12.13 -0.92 14.12
CA GLY A 127 12.03 0.34 14.86
C GLY A 127 11.82 1.60 14.01
N LYS A 128 11.89 1.50 12.67
CA LYS A 128 11.57 2.60 11.76
C LYS A 128 10.07 2.65 11.47
N LEU A 129 9.50 3.86 11.38
CA LEU A 129 8.10 4.06 10.99
C LEU A 129 7.90 3.75 9.50
N VAL A 130 6.96 2.87 9.18
CA VAL A 130 6.70 2.40 7.81
C VAL A 130 5.26 2.67 7.40
N GLU A 131 5.10 3.31 6.25
CA GLU A 131 3.83 3.41 5.51
C GLU A 131 3.78 2.29 4.46
N VAL A 132 2.67 1.56 4.40
CA VAL A 132 2.39 0.54 3.39
C VAL A 132 1.45 1.12 2.33
N LYS A 133 1.77 0.88 1.06
CA LYS A 133 0.88 1.20 -0.05
C LYS A 133 0.72 0.04 -0.99
N THR A 134 -0.53 -0.41 -1.14
CA THR A 134 -0.89 -1.47 -2.06
C THR A 134 -1.28 -0.92 -3.43
N ILE A 135 -0.68 -1.46 -4.48
CA ILE A 135 -1.10 -1.27 -5.88
C ILE A 135 -1.93 -2.50 -6.27
N SER A 136 -3.22 -2.30 -6.52
CA SER A 136 -4.17 -3.36 -6.86
C SER A 136 -4.07 -3.80 -8.33
N PRO A 137 -4.60 -4.98 -8.70
CA PRO A 137 -4.56 -5.49 -10.08
C PRO A 137 -5.33 -4.64 -11.10
N GLU A 138 -6.33 -3.89 -10.61
CA GLU A 138 -7.22 -3.04 -11.40
C GLU A 138 -6.61 -1.66 -11.68
N LYS A 139 -5.70 -1.20 -10.82
CA LYS A 139 -5.00 0.07 -11.04
C LYS A 139 -4.04 -0.09 -12.22
N THR A 140 -4.45 0.46 -13.36
CA THR A 140 -3.62 0.62 -14.56
C THR A 140 -2.65 1.80 -14.45
N ASN A 141 -2.91 2.70 -13.51
CA ASN A 141 -2.05 3.82 -13.15
C ASN A 141 -1.06 3.37 -12.06
N ASP A 142 0.23 3.24 -12.39
CA ASP A 142 1.25 2.75 -11.44
C ASP A 142 1.86 3.87 -10.56
N PHE A 143 1.13 4.95 -10.24
CA PHE A 143 1.62 5.94 -9.28
C PHE A 143 1.27 5.51 -7.84
N VAL A 144 2.23 5.65 -6.93
CA VAL A 144 1.98 5.49 -5.49
C VAL A 144 1.83 6.87 -4.89
N LEU A 145 0.63 7.16 -4.39
CA LEU A 145 0.37 8.42 -3.73
C LEU A 145 0.66 8.27 -2.25
N VAL A 146 1.57 9.11 -1.74
CA VAL A 146 1.90 9.18 -0.33
C VAL A 146 1.65 10.60 0.16
N LYS A 147 1.04 10.73 1.34
CA LYS A 147 0.90 12.02 2.00
C LYS A 147 2.30 12.53 2.31
N SER A 148 2.68 13.66 1.71
CA SER A 148 3.97 14.32 2.00
C SER A 148 4.13 14.69 3.48
N GLN A 149 3.01 14.87 4.18
CA GLN A 149 2.91 15.21 5.60
C GLN A 149 2.91 14.00 6.55
N GLY A 150 3.00 12.77 6.04
CA GLY A 150 3.13 11.57 6.89
C GLY A 150 4.43 11.60 7.71
N LYS A 151 4.44 10.97 8.90
CA LYS A 151 5.62 10.88 9.79
C LYS A 151 6.45 9.61 9.55
N PHE A 152 6.16 8.85 8.49
CA PHE A 152 6.91 7.65 8.16
C PHE A 152 8.38 7.93 7.79
N GLU A 153 9.23 6.96 8.06
CA GLU A 153 10.66 6.94 7.72
C GLU A 153 10.93 6.08 6.47
N GLN A 154 10.08 5.09 6.20
CA GLN A 154 10.16 4.24 5.02
C GLN A 154 8.78 4.02 4.38
N LEU A 155 8.78 3.83 3.06
CA LEU A 155 7.61 3.44 2.29
C LEU A 155 7.78 2.00 1.82
N LEU A 156 6.84 1.13 2.18
CA LEU A 156 6.70 -0.21 1.63
C LEU A 156 5.64 -0.21 0.54
N ILE A 157 6.08 -0.39 -0.71
CA ILE A 157 5.18 -0.59 -1.84
C ILE A 157 4.91 -2.09 -1.97
N VAL A 158 3.64 -2.48 -2.04
CA VAL A 158 3.21 -3.86 -2.32
C VAL A 158 2.35 -3.85 -3.58
N ARG A 159 2.78 -4.56 -4.62
CA ARG A 159 2.01 -4.72 -5.86
C ARG A 159 1.38 -6.09 -5.89
N ILE A 160 0.08 -6.14 -6.14
CA ILE A 160 -0.67 -7.36 -6.41
C ILE A 160 -1.04 -7.33 -7.89
N ASP A 161 -0.63 -8.35 -8.65
CA ASP A 161 -0.95 -8.44 -10.07
C ASP A 161 -2.24 -9.25 -10.34
N ARG A 162 -2.61 -9.37 -11.61
CA ARG A 162 -3.85 -10.05 -12.03
C ARG A 162 -3.85 -11.56 -11.76
N ASP A 163 -2.68 -12.12 -11.53
CA ASP A 163 -2.50 -13.52 -11.15
C ASP A 163 -2.44 -13.67 -9.61
N PHE A 164 -2.82 -12.62 -8.88
CA PHE A 164 -2.75 -12.53 -7.42
C PHE A 164 -1.34 -12.73 -6.86
N GLN A 165 -0.31 -12.45 -7.67
CA GLN A 165 1.09 -12.53 -7.24
C GLN A 165 1.55 -11.21 -6.65
N PHE A 166 2.39 -11.30 -5.63
CA PHE A 166 2.89 -10.16 -4.86
C PHE A 166 4.30 -9.79 -5.31
N ARG A 167 4.56 -8.48 -5.39
CA ARG A 167 5.92 -7.91 -5.42
C ARG A 167 6.00 -6.79 -4.41
N SER A 168 7.17 -6.53 -3.87
CA SER A 168 7.32 -5.49 -2.88
C SER A 168 8.69 -4.83 -2.89
N LYS A 169 8.72 -3.58 -2.43
CA LYS A 169 9.95 -2.83 -2.18
C LYS A 169 9.81 -1.95 -0.96
N LEU A 170 10.75 -2.08 -0.02
CA LEU A 170 10.92 -1.16 1.09
C LEU A 170 11.92 -0.07 0.69
N ILE A 171 11.53 1.19 0.85
CA ILE A 171 12.28 2.35 0.35
C ILE A 171 12.44 3.37 1.48
N ASP A 172 13.67 3.81 1.75
CA ASP A 172 13.91 4.87 2.74
C ASP A 172 13.36 6.21 2.23
N ARG A 173 12.75 6.98 3.12
CA ARG A 173 12.17 8.28 2.76
C ARG A 173 13.19 9.27 2.22
N GLY A 174 14.45 9.19 2.64
CA GLY A 174 15.54 10.01 2.10
C GLY A 174 15.78 9.80 0.60
N ASP A 175 15.47 8.60 0.10
CA ASP A 175 15.60 8.27 -1.32
C ASP A 175 14.39 8.75 -2.13
N LEU A 176 13.30 9.12 -1.45
CA LEU A 176 12.14 9.80 -2.02
C LEU A 176 12.45 11.31 -2.16
N ASN A 177 13.25 11.71 -3.15
CA ASN A 177 13.61 13.12 -3.30
C ASN A 177 12.42 14.01 -3.72
N GLY A 178 12.19 15.08 -2.96
CA GLY A 178 11.24 16.13 -3.32
C GLY A 178 11.77 16.92 -4.52
N GLY A 179 11.16 16.73 -5.69
CA GLY A 179 11.16 17.81 -6.68
C GLY A 179 10.39 18.98 -6.07
N THR A 180 10.90 20.20 -6.20
CA THR A 180 10.18 21.43 -5.81
C THR A 180 8.84 21.50 -6.55
N GLY A 181 7.79 20.91 -5.98
CA GLY A 181 6.49 20.70 -6.60
C GLY A 181 5.69 19.58 -5.90
N LYS A 182 4.39 19.48 -6.20
CA LYS A 182 3.40 18.54 -5.62
C LYS A 182 3.68 17.02 -5.82
N HIS A 183 4.91 16.62 -6.11
CA HIS A 183 5.27 15.25 -6.52
C HIS A 183 6.60 14.83 -5.88
N LEU A 184 6.66 13.66 -5.24
CA LEU A 184 7.89 13.03 -4.75
C LEU A 184 8.50 12.23 -5.91
N ARG A 185 9.80 12.35 -6.17
CA ARG A 185 10.51 11.59 -7.19
C ARG A 185 11.75 10.95 -6.58
N GLY A 186 11.88 9.64 -6.61
CA GLY A 186 13.15 9.06 -6.20
C GLY A 186 14.26 9.31 -7.22
N ARG A 187 15.50 9.42 -6.72
CA ARG A 187 16.69 9.72 -7.52
C ARG A 187 17.45 8.44 -7.88
N PHE A 188 18.10 8.42 -9.03
CA PHE A 188 19.21 7.51 -9.36
C PHE A 188 20.51 8.35 -9.41
N GLU A 189 21.61 7.81 -8.89
CA GLU A 189 22.97 8.19 -9.33
C GLU A 189 23.39 7.32 -10.51
#